data_AF-M9UD40-F1
#
_entry.id   AF-M9UD40-F1
#
_cell.length_a   1.000
_cell.length_b   1.000
_cell.length_c   1.000
_cell.angle_alpha   90.00
_cell.angle_beta   90.00
_cell.angle_gamma   90.00
#
_symmetry.space_group_name_H-M   'P 1'
#
loop_
_entity.id
_entity.type
_entity.pdbx_description
1 polymer ?
#
loop_
_entity_poly.entity_id
_entity_poly.type
_entity_poly.pdbx_seq_one_letter_code
_entity_poly.pdbx_strand_id
1 'polypeptide(L)'
;MRYNESFHKILEWAPRDKRTLVNLVNGFVVKRETILEKGSWRNLNRAEDWEIVSRVGFDYFIPALTHAELHNELARERRYAKGLKYYARRFKNKLDVIRGLGYNWSDMNIVYSKHSTPYKIFINTPSYILAKLMGIYRNYREYNNGVGTILSALDKIIDLKEIGVNDKYFLFGGYWGFFSAYNLDKIIDEKLPTKVGRVRKFICNDNGLRYVKTLEEFDIIKLASSLKDKLECNEFNP
;
A
#
# COMPACT_ATOMS: atom_id res chain seq x y z
N MET A 1 19.43 1.92 1.21
CA MET A 1 18.31 2.44 2.02
C MET A 1 18.87 2.75 3.39
N ARG A 2 18.50 3.87 4.02
CA ARG A 2 18.94 4.20 5.38
C ARG A 2 17.70 4.20 6.27
N TYR A 3 17.66 3.29 7.23
CA TYR A 3 16.61 3.23 8.23
C TYR A 3 16.74 4.41 9.19
N ASN A 4 15.61 4.91 9.68
CA ASN A 4 15.56 6.01 10.64
C ASN A 4 15.26 5.49 12.06
N GLU A 5 15.22 6.41 13.03
CA GLU A 5 14.97 6.08 14.44
C GLU A 5 13.67 5.28 14.67
N SER A 6 12.61 5.57 13.92
CA SER A 6 11.34 4.86 14.08
C SER A 6 11.46 3.37 13.76
N PHE A 7 12.29 2.99 12.77
CA PHE A 7 12.54 1.59 12.45
C PHE A 7 13.11 0.82 13.65
N HIS A 8 14.12 1.38 14.30
CA HIS A 8 14.78 0.75 15.45
C HIS A 8 13.84 0.63 16.64
N LYS A 9 13.12 1.71 16.98
CA LYS A 9 12.13 1.70 18.06
C LYS A 9 11.01 0.69 17.83
N ILE A 10 10.52 0.57 16.60
CA ILE A 10 9.50 -0.43 16.24
C ILE A 10 10.04 -1.85 16.44
N LEU A 11 11.29 -2.13 16.05
CA LEU A 11 11.89 -3.44 16.27
C LEU A 11 12.11 -3.77 17.75
N GLU A 12 12.48 -2.77 18.56
CA GLU A 12 12.63 -2.92 20.02
C GLU A 12 11.28 -3.16 20.71
N TRP A 13 10.23 -2.48 20.25
CA TRP A 13 8.89 -2.59 20.80
C TRP A 13 8.13 -3.84 20.34
N ALA A 14 8.27 -4.25 19.07
CA ALA A 14 7.43 -5.24 18.43
C ALA A 14 7.36 -6.55 19.25
N PRO A 15 6.17 -6.95 19.76
CA PRO A 15 6.06 -8.14 20.57
C PRO A 15 6.44 -9.38 19.75
N ARG A 16 7.32 -10.21 20.32
CA ARG A 16 7.93 -11.34 19.61
C ARG A 16 6.92 -12.38 19.11
N ASP A 17 5.76 -12.49 19.76
CA ASP A 17 4.67 -13.40 19.42
C ASP A 17 3.61 -12.77 18.51
N LYS A 18 3.77 -11.51 18.13
CA LYS A 18 2.81 -10.75 17.32
C LYS A 18 3.41 -10.37 15.97
N ARG A 19 2.52 -10.14 15.01
CA ARG A 19 2.84 -9.72 13.64
C ARG A 19 2.55 -8.24 13.51
N THR A 20 3.56 -7.47 13.11
CA THR A 20 3.45 -6.02 13.02
C THR A 20 3.63 -5.57 11.58
N LEU A 21 2.57 -4.98 11.01
CA LEU A 21 2.62 -4.30 9.73
C LEU A 21 3.00 -2.84 9.95
N VAL A 22 3.89 -2.30 9.12
CA VAL A 22 4.36 -0.92 9.20
C VAL A 22 4.13 -0.22 7.88
N ASN A 23 3.50 0.96 7.92
CA ASN A 23 3.24 1.85 6.78
C ASN A 23 2.77 1.12 5.51
N LEU A 24 1.47 0.80 5.45
CA LEU A 24 0.75 0.07 4.40
C LEU A 24 1.67 -0.68 3.41
N VAL A 25 2.09 -1.87 3.83
CA VAL A 25 2.93 -2.88 3.13
C VAL A 25 4.40 -2.52 2.86
N ASN A 26 4.94 -1.45 3.45
CA ASN A 26 6.37 -1.10 3.33
C ASN A 26 7.27 -1.79 4.37
N GLY A 27 6.72 -2.28 5.48
CA GLY A 27 7.45 -3.07 6.46
C GLY A 27 6.57 -4.13 7.10
N PHE A 28 7.11 -5.34 7.31
CA PHE A 28 6.39 -6.42 7.95
C PHE A 28 7.30 -7.20 8.89
N VAL A 29 7.08 -7.04 10.20
CA VAL A 29 7.82 -7.71 11.27
C VAL A 29 7.03 -8.93 11.70
N VAL A 30 7.57 -10.10 11.38
CA VAL A 30 6.95 -11.39 11.63
C VAL A 30 8.03 -12.46 11.76
N LYS A 31 7.77 -13.49 12.57
CA LYS A 31 8.65 -14.66 12.64
C LYS A 31 8.77 -15.33 11.27
N ARG A 32 9.99 -15.74 10.94
CA ARG A 32 10.28 -16.42 9.67
C ARG A 32 9.43 -17.68 9.51
N GLU A 33 9.26 -18.43 10.59
CA GLU A 33 8.52 -19.69 10.63
C GLU A 33 7.06 -19.48 10.24
N THR A 34 6.43 -18.40 10.75
CA THR A 34 5.06 -18.03 10.40
C THR A 34 4.88 -17.72 8.92
N ILE A 35 5.89 -17.13 8.27
CA ILE A 35 5.90 -16.98 6.82
C ILE A 35 6.01 -18.39 6.21
N LEU A 36 7.09 -19.13 6.49
CA LEU A 36 7.39 -20.41 5.85
C LEU A 36 6.25 -21.45 5.95
N GLU A 37 5.55 -21.51 7.08
CA GLU A 37 4.40 -22.40 7.32
C GLU A 37 3.24 -22.16 6.34
N LYS A 38 3.04 -20.93 5.83
CA LYS A 38 2.02 -20.67 4.82
C LYS A 38 2.34 -21.33 3.48
N GLY A 39 3.63 -21.45 3.14
CA GLY A 39 4.12 -22.07 1.91
C GLY A 39 3.44 -21.59 0.62
N SER A 40 3.59 -22.37 -0.46
CA SER A 40 2.90 -22.16 -1.74
C SER A 40 2.95 -20.72 -2.26
N TRP A 41 4.13 -20.11 -2.19
CA TRP A 41 4.36 -18.73 -2.58
C TRP A 41 4.11 -18.53 -4.06
N ARG A 42 3.49 -17.39 -4.40
CA ARG A 42 3.00 -17.13 -5.74
C ARG A 42 4.07 -16.39 -6.53
N ASN A 43 4.26 -16.80 -7.78
CA ASN A 43 5.12 -16.09 -8.71
C ASN A 43 4.38 -14.85 -9.25
N LEU A 44 4.42 -13.78 -8.45
CA LEU A 44 3.85 -12.46 -8.73
C LEU A 44 4.98 -11.44 -8.82
N ASN A 45 5.04 -10.67 -9.91
CA ASN A 45 5.99 -9.57 -10.02
C ASN A 45 5.48 -8.27 -9.37
N ARG A 46 4.18 -8.19 -9.09
CA ARG A 46 3.51 -7.01 -8.53
C ARG A 46 2.34 -7.44 -7.67
N ALA A 47 2.04 -6.65 -6.63
CA ALA A 47 1.04 -6.95 -5.60
C ALA A 47 1.35 -8.20 -4.75
N GLU A 48 2.61 -8.65 -4.75
CA GLU A 48 3.09 -9.76 -3.92
C GLU A 48 3.12 -9.35 -2.44
N ASP A 49 3.62 -8.16 -2.13
CA ASP A 49 3.50 -7.46 -0.85
C ASP A 49 2.08 -7.52 -0.25
N TRP A 50 1.06 -7.11 -1.00
CA TRP A 50 -0.34 -7.14 -0.56
C TRP A 50 -0.86 -8.58 -0.38
N GLU A 51 -0.47 -9.50 -1.27
CA GLU A 51 -0.86 -10.91 -1.20
C GLU A 51 -0.28 -11.58 0.06
N ILE A 52 1.00 -11.37 0.34
CA ILE A 52 1.67 -11.92 1.53
C ILE A 52 1.04 -11.36 2.80
N VAL A 53 0.89 -10.04 2.92
CA VAL A 53 0.34 -9.42 4.13
C VAL A 53 -1.10 -9.87 4.37
N SER A 54 -1.93 -9.94 3.32
CA SER A 54 -3.31 -10.41 3.45
C SER A 54 -3.42 -11.91 3.75
N ARG A 55 -2.49 -12.74 3.27
CA ARG A 55 -2.47 -14.19 3.54
C ARG A 55 -1.95 -14.51 4.95
N VAL A 56 -0.88 -13.85 5.37
CA VAL A 56 -0.24 -14.09 6.68
C VAL A 56 -1.05 -13.41 7.79
N GLY A 57 -1.62 -12.24 7.50
CA GLY A 57 -2.29 -11.39 8.47
C GLY A 57 -1.32 -10.68 9.41
N PHE A 58 -1.83 -9.71 10.16
CA PHE A 58 -1.07 -8.97 11.16
C PHE A 58 -1.95 -8.69 12.39
N ASP A 59 -1.31 -8.49 13.53
CA ASP A 59 -1.94 -8.22 14.82
C ASP A 59 -1.92 -6.72 15.15
N TYR A 60 -0.84 -6.03 14.77
CA TYR A 60 -0.68 -4.59 14.93
C TYR A 60 -0.33 -3.89 13.63
N PHE A 61 -0.79 -2.66 13.50
CA PHE A 61 -0.40 -1.76 12.42
C PHE A 61 0.22 -0.48 12.97
N ILE A 62 1.42 -0.14 12.52
CA ILE A 62 2.14 1.06 12.92
C ILE A 62 2.25 2.00 11.70
N PRO A 63 1.61 3.19 11.74
CA PRO A 63 1.63 4.16 10.64
C PRO A 63 2.92 5.01 10.68
N ALA A 64 4.09 4.37 10.58
CA ALA A 64 5.38 5.05 10.68
C ALA A 64 6.24 4.93 9.42
N LEU A 65 6.82 6.04 8.98
CA LEU A 65 7.89 6.06 7.99
C LEU A 65 9.18 5.52 8.61
N THR A 66 9.62 4.34 8.19
CA THR A 66 10.82 3.66 8.72
C THR A 66 12.10 3.91 7.92
N HIS A 67 11.97 4.41 6.69
CA HIS A 67 13.11 4.72 5.84
C HIS A 67 12.78 5.86 4.86
N ALA A 68 13.84 6.50 4.37
CA ALA A 68 13.78 7.36 3.18
C ALA A 68 13.97 6.52 1.92
N GLU A 69 13.13 6.74 0.91
CA GLU A 69 13.33 6.16 -0.41
C GLU A 69 14.45 6.91 -1.15
N LEU A 70 15.63 6.27 -1.22
CA LEU A 70 16.79 6.93 -1.82
C LEU A 70 16.66 7.06 -3.34
N HIS A 71 16.00 6.13 -4.03
CA HIS A 71 15.85 6.07 -5.49
C HIS A 71 14.47 5.53 -5.87
N ASN A 72 13.65 6.34 -6.54
CA ASN A 72 12.35 5.90 -7.00
C ASN A 72 12.09 6.46 -8.42
N GLU A 73 12.40 5.63 -9.42
CA GLU A 73 12.20 5.99 -10.83
C GLU A 73 10.76 5.71 -11.27
N LEU A 74 10.11 6.73 -11.85
CA LEU A 74 8.76 6.66 -12.42
C LEU A 74 8.56 5.51 -13.44
N ALA A 75 9.65 5.01 -14.02
CA ALA A 75 9.64 3.92 -14.99
C ALA A 75 10.56 2.76 -14.58
N ARG A 76 10.52 2.33 -13.31
CA ARG A 76 11.31 1.19 -12.77
C ARG A 76 11.42 -0.01 -13.71
N GLU A 77 10.35 -0.35 -14.43
CA GLU A 77 10.33 -1.49 -15.36
C GLU A 77 11.30 -1.36 -16.54
N ARG A 78 11.65 -0.13 -16.96
CA ARG A 78 12.64 0.12 -18.02
C ARG A 78 14.05 -0.30 -17.62
N ARG A 79 14.34 -0.43 -16.33
CA ARG A 79 15.61 -0.99 -15.83
C ARG A 79 15.74 -2.47 -16.13
N TYR A 80 14.62 -3.20 -16.15
CA TYR A 80 14.61 -4.66 -16.29
C TYR A 80 14.30 -5.15 -17.71
N ALA A 81 13.67 -4.31 -18.55
CA ALA A 81 13.34 -4.69 -19.91
C ALA A 81 13.26 -3.47 -20.85
N LYS A 82 13.66 -3.66 -22.11
CA LYS A 82 13.59 -2.67 -23.20
C LYS A 82 12.78 -3.24 -24.38
N GLY A 83 12.26 -2.36 -25.24
CA GLY A 83 11.51 -2.75 -26.45
C GLY A 83 10.27 -3.60 -26.15
N LEU A 84 10.01 -4.65 -26.95
CA LEU A 84 8.85 -5.53 -26.78
C LEU A 84 8.80 -6.21 -25.41
N LYS A 85 9.95 -6.58 -24.83
CA LYS A 85 10.04 -7.20 -23.50
C LYS A 85 9.48 -6.29 -22.41
N TYR A 86 9.61 -4.97 -22.55
CA TYR A 86 9.02 -4.00 -21.62
C TYR A 86 7.49 -4.07 -21.61
N TYR A 87 6.85 -4.15 -22.77
CA TYR A 87 5.39 -4.24 -22.88
C TYR A 87 4.86 -5.57 -22.37
N ALA A 88 5.54 -6.68 -22.69
CA ALA A 88 5.21 -7.99 -22.13
C ALA A 88 5.28 -7.99 -20.59
N ARG A 89 6.32 -7.37 -20.01
CA ARG A 89 6.47 -7.22 -18.56
C ARG A 89 5.37 -6.35 -17.94
N ARG A 90 5.01 -5.23 -18.59
CA ARG A 90 3.89 -4.38 -18.17
C ARG A 90 2.56 -5.13 -18.16
N PHE A 91 2.32 -5.95 -19.18
CA PHE A 91 1.13 -6.79 -19.25
C PHE A 91 1.13 -7.87 -18.14
N LYS A 92 2.25 -8.56 -17.92
CA LYS A 92 2.40 -9.50 -16.80
C LYS A 92 2.15 -8.84 -15.46
N ASN A 93 2.68 -7.64 -15.22
CA ASN A 93 2.43 -6.89 -13.99
C ASN A 93 0.96 -6.51 -13.83
N LYS A 94 0.22 -6.26 -14.92
CA LYS A 94 -1.23 -6.04 -14.85
C LYS A 94 -1.95 -7.33 -14.41
N LEU A 95 -1.63 -8.47 -15.01
CA LEU A 95 -2.20 -9.76 -14.61
C LEU A 95 -1.88 -10.05 -13.14
N ASP A 96 -0.65 -9.81 -12.71
CA ASP A 96 -0.24 -10.04 -11.33
C ASP A 96 -0.92 -9.11 -10.33
N VAL A 97 -1.19 -7.86 -10.69
CA VAL A 97 -2.02 -6.96 -9.85
C VAL A 97 -3.42 -7.53 -9.66
N ILE A 98 -4.08 -7.99 -10.73
CA ILE A 98 -5.42 -8.60 -10.64
C ILE A 98 -5.39 -9.83 -9.73
N ARG A 99 -4.37 -10.69 -9.91
CA ARG A 99 -4.22 -11.94 -9.17
C ARG A 99 -3.85 -11.71 -7.70
N GLY A 100 -2.84 -10.87 -7.44
CA GLY A 100 -2.28 -10.60 -6.11
C GLY A 100 -3.15 -9.72 -5.24
N LEU A 101 -3.87 -8.75 -5.83
CA LEU A 101 -4.90 -8.02 -5.08
C LEU A 101 -6.21 -8.81 -4.94
N GLY A 102 -6.34 -9.95 -5.63
CA GLY A 102 -7.53 -10.80 -5.48
C GLY A 102 -8.78 -10.18 -6.12
N TYR A 103 -8.66 -9.43 -7.21
CA TYR A 103 -9.77 -8.71 -7.83
C TYR A 103 -10.83 -9.64 -8.40
N ASN A 104 -12.10 -9.35 -8.10
CA ASN A 104 -13.23 -9.89 -8.84
C ASN A 104 -13.65 -8.94 -9.98
N TRP A 105 -14.70 -9.29 -10.72
CA TRP A 105 -15.17 -8.44 -11.82
C TRP A 105 -15.68 -7.06 -11.36
N SER A 106 -16.28 -6.97 -10.17
CA SER A 106 -16.72 -5.70 -9.60
C SER A 106 -15.52 -4.80 -9.26
N ASP A 107 -14.46 -5.36 -8.66
CA ASP A 107 -13.19 -4.67 -8.42
C ASP A 107 -12.60 -4.11 -9.73
N MET A 108 -12.65 -4.88 -10.82
CA MET A 108 -12.20 -4.41 -12.14
C MET A 108 -12.99 -3.18 -12.61
N ASN A 109 -14.31 -3.17 -12.40
CA ASN A 109 -15.15 -2.03 -12.78
C ASN A 109 -14.89 -0.79 -11.91
N ILE A 110 -14.62 -0.97 -10.63
CA ILE A 110 -14.29 0.12 -9.69
C ILE A 110 -12.94 0.75 -10.07
N VAL A 111 -11.88 -0.05 -10.10
CA VAL A 111 -10.49 0.42 -10.30
C VAL A 111 -10.29 1.03 -11.67
N TYR A 112 -10.96 0.49 -12.69
CA TYR A 112 -10.85 0.97 -14.07
C TYR A 112 -12.06 1.78 -14.53
N SER A 113 -12.89 2.27 -13.61
CA SER A 113 -14.12 3.04 -13.90
C SER A 113 -13.87 4.23 -14.84
N LYS A 114 -12.76 4.95 -14.66
CA LYS A 114 -12.38 6.13 -15.46
C LYS A 114 -11.78 5.81 -16.83
N HIS A 115 -11.56 4.54 -17.17
CA HIS A 115 -11.03 4.17 -18.48
C HIS A 115 -12.14 4.14 -19.54
N SER A 116 -11.76 4.38 -20.80
CA SER A 116 -12.69 4.35 -21.93
C SER A 116 -13.32 2.96 -22.12
N THR A 117 -14.53 2.92 -22.68
CA THR A 117 -15.23 1.66 -22.98
C THR A 117 -14.40 0.70 -23.83
N PRO A 118 -13.72 1.15 -24.91
CA PRO A 118 -12.83 0.26 -25.67
C PRO A 118 -11.71 -0.34 -24.81
N TYR A 119 -11.10 0.45 -23.91
CA TYR A 119 -10.05 -0.06 -23.03
C TYR A 119 -10.58 -1.15 -22.09
N LYS A 120 -11.78 -0.95 -21.53
CA LYS A 120 -12.43 -1.94 -20.66
C LYS A 120 -12.70 -3.24 -21.42
N ILE A 121 -13.26 -3.14 -22.63
CA ILE A 121 -13.60 -4.31 -23.45
C ILE A 121 -12.34 -5.03 -23.92
N PHE A 122 -11.42 -4.34 -24.59
CA PHE A 122 -10.31 -4.98 -25.29
C PHE A 122 -9.08 -5.25 -24.42
N ILE A 123 -8.91 -4.53 -23.31
CA ILE A 123 -7.74 -4.70 -22.43
C ILE A 123 -8.14 -5.28 -21.08
N ASN A 124 -9.13 -4.73 -20.37
CA ASN A 124 -9.46 -5.21 -19.02
C ASN A 124 -10.13 -6.59 -19.03
N THR A 125 -11.10 -6.82 -19.92
CA THR A 125 -11.83 -8.09 -20.00
C THR A 125 -10.89 -9.26 -20.26
N PRO A 126 -10.02 -9.23 -21.30
CA PRO A 126 -9.10 -10.34 -21.55
C PRO A 126 -8.08 -10.48 -20.43
N SER A 127 -7.60 -9.37 -19.85
CA SER A 127 -6.67 -9.42 -18.71
C SER A 127 -7.29 -10.14 -17.51
N TYR A 128 -8.56 -9.87 -17.20
CA TYR A 128 -9.28 -10.53 -16.11
C TYR A 128 -9.50 -12.02 -16.39
N ILE A 129 -9.93 -12.37 -17.60
CA ILE A 129 -10.12 -13.78 -18.00
C ILE A 129 -8.80 -14.55 -17.86
N LEU A 130 -7.70 -14.02 -18.40
CA LEU A 130 -6.38 -14.64 -18.29
C LEU A 130 -5.92 -14.75 -16.83
N ALA A 131 -6.10 -13.70 -16.03
CA ALA A 131 -5.78 -13.73 -14.60
C ALA A 131 -6.59 -14.80 -13.86
N LYS A 132 -7.88 -14.96 -14.18
CA LYS A 132 -8.76 -15.98 -13.61
C LYS A 132 -8.29 -17.39 -13.96
N LEU A 133 -7.91 -17.64 -15.22
CA LEU A 133 -7.35 -18.92 -15.66
C LEU A 133 -6.02 -19.24 -14.96
N MET A 134 -5.20 -18.20 -14.69
CA MET A 134 -3.94 -18.33 -13.94
C MET A 134 -4.11 -18.43 -12.41
N GLY A 135 -5.34 -18.35 -11.91
CA GLY A 135 -5.67 -18.29 -10.49
C GLY A 135 -5.55 -16.88 -9.90
N ILE A 136 -6.60 -16.46 -9.18
CA ILE A 136 -6.69 -15.20 -8.44
C ILE A 136 -6.58 -15.51 -6.94
N TYR A 137 -5.70 -14.79 -6.24
CA TYR A 137 -5.35 -15.02 -4.83
C TYR A 137 -6.07 -14.04 -3.93
N ARG A 138 -7.36 -14.26 -3.71
CA ARG A 138 -8.17 -13.43 -2.83
C ARG A 138 -8.20 -14.03 -1.42
N ASN A 139 -7.69 -13.29 -0.44
CA ASN A 139 -7.59 -13.74 0.95
C ASN A 139 -8.72 -13.18 1.84
N TYR A 140 -9.35 -12.07 1.46
CA TYR A 140 -10.54 -11.54 2.13
C TYR A 140 -11.82 -11.91 1.37
N ARG A 141 -12.88 -12.28 2.10
CA ARG A 141 -14.14 -12.71 1.48
C ARG A 141 -14.87 -11.52 0.85
N GLU A 142 -15.16 -10.48 1.62
CA GLU A 142 -15.91 -9.31 1.12
C GLU A 142 -15.04 -8.38 0.28
N TYR A 143 -13.76 -8.22 0.61
CA TYR A 143 -12.88 -7.20 0.05
C TYR A 143 -11.75 -7.78 -0.80
N ASN A 144 -11.22 -6.99 -1.74
CA ASN A 144 -9.92 -7.33 -2.33
C ASN A 144 -8.81 -7.16 -1.27
N ASN A 145 -7.63 -7.74 -1.53
CA ASN A 145 -6.54 -7.77 -0.55
C ASN A 145 -6.05 -6.38 -0.15
N GLY A 146 -6.09 -5.40 -1.05
CA GLY A 146 -5.74 -4.01 -0.75
C GLY A 146 -6.72 -3.38 0.23
N VAL A 147 -8.01 -3.40 -0.12
CA VAL A 147 -9.09 -2.84 0.71
C VAL A 147 -9.15 -3.53 2.07
N GLY A 148 -9.17 -4.86 2.11
CA GLY A 148 -9.26 -5.61 3.37
C GLY A 148 -8.07 -5.37 4.29
N THR A 149 -6.86 -5.21 3.73
CA THR A 149 -5.66 -4.88 4.50
C THR A 149 -5.73 -3.47 5.06
N ILE A 150 -6.18 -2.47 4.29
CA ILE A 150 -6.32 -1.09 4.77
C ILE A 150 -7.36 -0.99 5.88
N LEU A 151 -8.52 -1.66 5.72
CA LEU A 151 -9.55 -1.69 6.77
C LEU A 151 -9.03 -2.36 8.04
N SER A 152 -8.36 -3.51 7.89
CA SER A 152 -7.72 -4.19 9.03
C SER A 152 -6.64 -3.34 9.70
N ALA A 153 -5.92 -2.52 8.92
CA ALA A 153 -4.88 -1.63 9.42
C ALA A 153 -5.47 -0.50 10.27
N LEU A 154 -6.62 0.07 9.87
CA LEU A 154 -7.35 1.06 10.66
C LEU A 154 -7.87 0.49 11.97
N ASP A 155 -8.35 -0.75 11.96
CA ASP A 155 -8.90 -1.37 13.16
C ASP A 155 -7.80 -1.77 14.17
N LYS A 156 -6.60 -2.11 13.68
CA LYS A 156 -5.44 -2.61 14.46
C LYS A 156 -4.32 -1.58 14.64
N ILE A 157 -4.61 -0.31 14.40
CA ILE A 157 -3.63 0.76 14.47
C ILE A 157 -3.13 0.97 15.90
N ILE A 158 -1.82 1.23 16.03
CA ILE A 158 -1.16 1.65 17.27
C ILE A 158 -0.64 3.07 17.06
N ASP A 159 -0.98 3.98 17.97
CA ASP A 159 -0.48 5.35 17.93
C ASP A 159 1.04 5.37 18.24
N LEU A 160 1.81 6.19 17.51
CA LEU A 160 3.27 6.23 17.64
C LEU A 160 3.73 6.62 19.04
N LYS A 161 2.94 7.45 19.74
CA LYS A 161 3.20 7.85 21.13
C LYS A 161 3.21 6.66 22.09
N GLU A 162 2.42 5.61 21.83
CA GLU A 162 2.33 4.42 22.69
C GLU A 162 3.62 3.60 22.68
N ILE A 163 4.43 3.79 21.65
CA ILE A 163 5.67 3.04 21.40
C ILE A 163 6.90 3.95 21.44
N GLY A 164 6.75 5.18 21.93
CA GLY A 164 7.84 6.15 22.08
C GLY A 164 8.43 6.66 20.76
N VAL A 165 7.71 6.52 19.64
CA VAL A 165 8.11 7.06 18.34
C VAL A 165 7.55 8.48 18.18
N ASN A 166 8.40 9.41 17.72
CA ASN A 166 7.99 10.79 17.50
C ASN A 166 6.97 10.88 16.34
N ASP A 167 5.92 11.67 16.55
CA ASP A 167 4.84 11.90 15.57
C ASP A 167 5.33 12.43 14.23
N LYS A 168 6.55 13.01 14.15
CA LYS A 168 7.17 13.41 12.88
C LYS A 168 7.33 12.28 11.86
N TYR A 169 7.30 11.04 12.33
CA TYR A 169 7.36 9.86 11.47
C TYR A 169 5.97 9.31 11.11
N PHE A 170 4.90 9.91 11.62
CA PHE A 170 3.53 9.48 11.35
C PHE A 170 3.21 9.67 9.87
N LEU A 171 2.86 8.57 9.22
CA LEU A 171 2.29 8.57 7.89
C LEU A 171 1.30 7.41 7.76
N PHE A 172 0.05 7.77 7.51
CA PHE A 172 -0.94 6.86 6.96
C PHE A 172 -1.26 7.33 5.54
N GLY A 173 -1.15 6.49 4.53
CA GLY A 173 -1.39 6.96 3.18
C GLY A 173 -1.14 5.94 2.08
N GLY A 174 -1.58 6.26 0.88
CA GLY A 174 -1.46 5.39 -0.27
C GLY A 174 -1.85 6.11 -1.56
N TYR A 175 -2.13 5.33 -2.61
CA TYR A 175 -2.51 5.89 -3.90
C TYR A 175 -3.93 6.46 -3.86
N TRP A 176 -4.07 7.78 -4.07
CA TRP A 176 -5.32 8.52 -4.00
C TRP A 176 -6.41 7.90 -4.88
N GLY A 177 -6.07 7.53 -6.11
CA GLY A 177 -7.03 6.95 -7.06
C GLY A 177 -7.63 5.63 -6.57
N PHE A 178 -6.87 4.82 -5.83
CA PHE A 178 -7.38 3.59 -5.24
C PHE A 178 -8.28 3.90 -4.04
N PHE A 179 -7.86 4.82 -3.18
CA PHE A 179 -8.61 5.16 -1.97
C PHE A 179 -9.96 5.77 -2.34
N SER A 180 -9.97 6.75 -3.24
CA SER A 180 -11.18 7.39 -3.73
C SER A 180 -12.11 6.40 -4.46
N ALA A 181 -11.58 5.49 -5.29
CA ALA A 181 -12.41 4.52 -6.01
C ALA A 181 -13.20 3.59 -5.07
N TYR A 182 -12.65 3.28 -3.89
CA TYR A 182 -13.28 2.44 -2.89
C TYR A 182 -13.89 3.22 -1.71
N ASN A 183 -13.98 4.56 -1.80
CA ASN A 183 -14.40 5.45 -0.70
C ASN A 183 -13.61 5.24 0.62
N LEU A 184 -12.38 4.73 0.53
CA LEU A 184 -11.54 4.48 1.69
C LEU A 184 -11.12 5.78 2.37
N ASP A 185 -10.94 6.86 1.60
CA ASP A 185 -10.59 8.17 2.12
C ASP A 185 -11.63 8.67 3.13
N LYS A 186 -12.93 8.51 2.84
CA LYS A 186 -14.00 8.86 3.79
C LYS A 186 -13.96 8.03 5.05
N ILE A 187 -13.78 6.71 4.91
CA ILE A 187 -13.67 5.79 6.05
C ILE A 187 -12.46 6.14 6.92
N ILE A 188 -11.34 6.51 6.31
CA ILE A 188 -10.13 6.93 7.01
C ILE A 188 -10.35 8.28 7.70
N ASP A 189 -10.97 9.25 7.03
CA ASP A 189 -11.29 10.57 7.60
C ASP A 189 -12.13 10.44 8.88
N GLU A 190 -13.05 9.47 8.93
CA GLU A 190 -13.89 9.19 10.10
C GLU A 190 -13.14 8.41 11.18
N LYS A 191 -12.47 7.30 10.82
CA LYS A 191 -11.90 6.38 11.81
C LYS A 191 -10.54 6.82 12.34
N LEU A 192 -9.65 7.31 11.49
CA LEU A 192 -8.26 7.55 11.86
C LEU A 192 -8.13 8.56 13.01
N PRO A 193 -8.82 9.72 13.02
CA PRO A 193 -8.68 10.68 14.11
C PRO A 193 -9.09 10.14 15.48
N THR A 194 -10.07 9.22 15.51
CA THR A 194 -10.54 8.60 16.76
C THR A 194 -9.50 7.66 17.38
N LYS A 195 -8.54 7.19 16.59
CA LYS A 195 -7.51 6.23 17.00
C LYS A 195 -6.19 6.89 17.36
N VAL A 196 -5.78 7.92 16.62
CA VAL A 196 -4.44 8.51 16.73
C VAL A 196 -4.45 10.01 17.04
N GLY A 197 -5.63 10.58 17.29
CA GLY A 197 -5.81 12.01 17.49
C GLY A 197 -5.83 12.80 16.17
N ARG A 198 -5.65 14.12 16.26
CA ARG A 198 -5.77 15.02 15.11
C ARG A 198 -4.76 14.66 14.01
N VAL A 199 -5.26 14.54 12.78
CA VAL A 199 -4.47 14.36 11.56
C VAL A 199 -4.85 15.40 10.52
N ARG A 200 -3.94 15.64 9.58
CA ARG A 200 -4.07 16.54 8.44
C ARG A 200 -3.96 15.73 7.16
N LYS A 201 -4.86 15.99 6.22
CA LYS A 201 -5.00 15.25 4.95
C LYS A 201 -4.35 16.03 3.82
N PHE A 202 -3.50 15.37 3.04
CA PHE A 202 -2.80 15.96 1.91
C PHE A 202 -2.98 15.12 0.66
N ILE A 203 -3.23 15.79 -0.47
CA ILE A 203 -3.20 15.18 -1.80
C ILE A 203 -2.02 15.78 -2.55
N CYS A 204 -1.14 14.92 -3.06
CA CYS A 204 0.09 15.34 -3.69
C CYS A 204 0.11 15.09 -5.20
N ASN A 205 0.97 15.82 -5.90
CA ASN A 205 1.15 15.72 -7.36
C ASN A 205 1.73 14.37 -7.83
N ASP A 206 2.15 13.49 -6.92
CA ASP A 206 2.46 12.08 -7.19
C ASP A 206 1.25 11.14 -7.11
N ASN A 207 0.02 11.69 -7.01
CA ASN A 207 -1.22 10.97 -6.73
C ASN A 207 -1.23 10.24 -5.38
N GLY A 208 -0.38 10.62 -4.43
CA GLY A 208 -0.44 10.12 -3.06
C GLY A 208 -1.46 10.88 -2.22
N LEU A 209 -2.28 10.14 -1.48
CA LEU A 209 -3.06 10.65 -0.36
C LEU A 209 -2.30 10.34 0.93
N ARG A 210 -2.09 11.35 1.77
CA ARG A 210 -1.28 11.24 2.98
C ARG A 210 -1.98 11.90 4.17
N TYR A 211 -1.96 11.20 5.29
CA TYR A 211 -2.39 11.69 6.59
C TYR A 211 -1.17 11.81 7.48
N VAL A 212 -0.96 13.01 8.02
CA VAL A 212 0.17 13.35 8.89
C VAL A 212 -0.34 14.11 10.11
N LYS A 213 0.45 14.18 11.18
CA LYS A 213 0.04 14.86 12.43
C LYS A 213 0.46 16.33 12.45
N THR A 214 1.61 16.67 11.87
CA THR A 214 2.14 18.04 11.86
C THR A 214 2.73 18.44 10.49
N LEU A 215 3.02 19.73 10.29
CA LEU A 215 3.67 20.22 9.05
C LEU A 215 5.18 20.08 9.07
N GLU A 216 5.81 19.98 10.24
CA GLU A 216 7.26 19.75 10.35
C GLU A 216 7.67 18.40 9.72
N GLU A 217 6.69 17.53 9.48
CA GLU A 217 6.82 16.17 8.94
C GLU A 217 6.90 16.19 7.41
N PHE A 218 6.66 17.33 6.76
CA PHE A 218 6.60 17.43 5.30
C PHE A 218 7.92 17.10 4.62
N ASP A 219 9.04 17.47 5.23
CA ASP A 219 10.35 17.12 4.67
C ASP A 219 10.61 15.62 4.77
N ILE A 220 10.05 14.95 5.78
CA ILE A 220 10.11 13.48 5.90
C ILE A 220 9.21 12.82 4.85
N ILE A 221 8.06 13.42 4.52
CA ILE A 221 7.20 12.96 3.41
C ILE A 221 7.92 13.06 2.07
N LYS A 222 8.63 14.17 1.80
CA LYS A 222 9.42 14.33 0.56
C LYS A 222 10.45 13.22 0.41
N LEU A 223 11.08 12.81 1.51
CA LEU A 223 12.02 11.68 1.54
C LEU A 223 11.37 10.33 1.20
N ALA A 224 10.05 10.21 1.34
CA ALA A 224 9.28 9.01 1.00
C ALA A 224 8.64 9.08 -0.41
N SER A 225 8.74 10.21 -1.12
CA SER A 225 8.19 10.35 -2.48
C SER A 225 9.26 10.20 -3.56
N SER A 226 8.86 9.63 -4.70
CA SER A 226 9.68 9.63 -5.91
C SER A 226 9.99 11.01 -6.47
N LEU A 227 9.17 12.00 -6.14
CA LEU A 227 9.35 13.37 -6.62
C LEU A 227 10.32 14.18 -5.75
N LYS A 228 10.63 13.72 -4.53
CA LYS A 228 11.52 14.39 -3.56
C LYS A 228 11.21 15.89 -3.45
N ASP A 229 12.13 16.76 -3.87
CA ASP A 229 12.00 18.21 -3.80
C ASP A 229 10.94 18.78 -4.75
N LYS A 230 10.49 17.99 -5.74
CA LYS A 230 9.39 18.33 -6.65
C LYS A 230 8.02 17.87 -6.13
N LEU A 231 7.98 17.26 -4.95
CA LEU A 231 6.72 16.87 -4.34
C LEU A 231 5.98 18.12 -3.87
N GLU A 232 4.82 18.34 -4.47
CA GLU A 232 3.89 19.38 -4.06
C GLU A 232 2.64 18.71 -3.54
N CYS A 233 2.13 19.21 -2.43
CA CYS A 233 0.95 18.67 -1.79
C CYS A 233 0.04 19.80 -1.34
N ASN A 234 -1.24 19.63 -1.64
CA ASN A 234 -2.28 20.53 -1.18
C ASN A 234 -2.95 19.90 0.03
N GLU A 235 -3.05 20.67 1.11
CA GLU A 235 -3.88 20.27 2.23
C GLU A 235 -5.33 20.24 1.76
N PHE A 236 -5.98 19.11 2.00
CA PHE A 236 -7.39 18.96 1.73
C PHE A 236 -8.15 19.39 2.97
N ASN A 237 -8.61 20.64 2.98
CA ASN A 237 -9.62 21.10 3.92
C ASN A 237 -10.99 20.65 3.39
N PRO A 238 -11.69 19.73 4.07
CA PRO A 238 -13.03 19.31 3.68
C PRO A 238 -14.04 20.46 3.72
#